data_AF-A0A5N7MMF3-F1
#
_entry.id   AF-A0A5N7MMF3-F1
#
_cell.length_a   1.000
_cell.length_b   1.000
_cell.length_c   1.000
_cell.angle_alpha   90.00
_cell.angle_beta   90.00
_cell.angle_gamma   90.00
#
_symmetry.space_group_name_H-M   'P 1'
#
loop_
_entity.id
_entity.type
_entity.pdbx_description
1 polymer ?
#
loop_
_entity_poly.entity_id
_entity_poly.type
_entity_poly.pdbx_seq_one_letter_code
_entity_poly.pdbx_strand_id
1 'polypeptide(L)'
;MAQARGASKLQQNRAHWVDFLDHVESWIPSTTERVYAIMDNLSSHRTTDVLLLVLVHPRWEMVFQPKYAAYLNLIEPWWKILRSLALAGRRLESWEQIADAIHCSTVYWNAHRHPFVWGKRRRHRPRRSPGIALLPRGA
;
A
#
# COMPACT_ATOMS: atom_id res chain seq x y z
N MET A 1 -29.24 30.43 -19.78
CA MET A 1 -28.43 30.27 -18.55
C MET A 1 -28.25 28.78 -18.31
N ALA A 2 -27.20 28.20 -18.89
CA ALA A 2 -27.02 26.75 -18.94
C ALA A 2 -26.53 26.21 -17.59
N GLN A 3 -27.36 25.38 -16.96
CA GLN A 3 -26.97 24.47 -15.90
C GLN A 3 -25.95 23.47 -16.46
N ALA A 4 -24.78 23.42 -15.85
CA ALA A 4 -23.90 22.27 -15.92
C ALA A 4 -23.23 22.13 -14.56
N ARG A 5 -23.43 20.97 -13.91
CA ARG A 5 -22.43 20.26 -13.09
C ARG A 5 -23.08 19.05 -12.42
N GLY A 6 -23.38 18.05 -13.24
CA GLY A 6 -23.40 16.66 -12.81
C GLY A 6 -22.11 15.99 -13.26
N ALA A 7 -20.94 16.46 -12.80
CA ALA A 7 -19.71 15.71 -13.00
C ALA A 7 -19.79 14.48 -12.10
N SER A 8 -19.95 13.30 -12.70
CA SER A 8 -20.04 12.04 -11.95
C SER A 8 -18.76 11.83 -11.13
N LYS A 9 -18.86 11.19 -9.96
CA LYS A 9 -17.74 10.85 -9.06
C LYS A 9 -16.53 10.24 -9.77
N LEU A 10 -16.75 9.55 -10.90
CA LEU A 10 -15.70 8.95 -11.72
C LEU A 10 -14.85 10.00 -12.45
N GLN A 11 -15.45 11.11 -12.90
CA GLN A 11 -14.73 12.20 -13.59
C GLN A 11 -13.82 12.96 -12.61
N GLN A 12 -14.26 13.15 -11.37
CA GLN A 12 -13.46 13.78 -10.31
C GLN A 12 -12.26 12.91 -9.95
N ASN A 13 -12.43 11.59 -9.74
CA ASN A 13 -11.29 10.71 -9.42
C ASN A 13 -10.21 10.67 -10.52
N ARG A 14 -10.57 10.90 -11.79
CA ARG A 14 -9.64 10.85 -12.93
C ARG A 14 -8.66 12.02 -12.98
N ALA A 15 -9.15 13.24 -12.81
CA ALA A 15 -8.31 14.43 -12.76
C ALA A 15 -7.32 14.36 -11.59
N HIS A 16 -7.79 13.85 -10.44
CA HIS A 16 -6.98 13.75 -9.23
C HIS A 16 -5.84 12.73 -9.34
N TRP A 17 -5.97 11.70 -10.19
CA TRP A 17 -4.96 10.64 -10.29
C TRP A 17 -3.73 11.03 -11.12
N VAL A 18 -3.96 11.74 -12.23
CA VAL A 18 -2.86 12.25 -13.08
C VAL A 18 -2.08 13.31 -12.33
N ASP A 19 -2.75 14.31 -11.76
CA ASP A 19 -2.14 15.36 -10.96
C ASP A 19 -1.34 14.78 -9.78
N PHE A 20 -1.86 13.72 -9.15
CA PHE A 20 -1.17 13.01 -8.08
C PHE A 20 0.13 12.38 -8.57
N LEU A 21 0.12 11.69 -9.71
CA LEU A 21 1.33 11.01 -10.19
C LEU A 21 2.38 11.98 -10.73
N ASP A 22 1.99 13.10 -11.33
CA ASP A 22 2.94 14.17 -11.67
C ASP A 22 3.58 14.77 -10.40
N HIS A 23 2.80 14.89 -9.32
CA HIS A 23 3.34 15.31 -8.04
C HIS A 23 4.31 14.28 -7.45
N VAL A 24 3.99 12.99 -7.53
CA VAL A 24 4.89 11.91 -7.08
C VAL A 24 6.16 11.87 -7.93
N GLU A 25 6.06 12.05 -9.24
CA GLU A 25 7.21 12.11 -10.15
C GLU A 25 8.19 13.21 -9.75
N SER A 26 7.69 14.36 -9.26
CA SER A 26 8.52 15.44 -8.76
C SER A 26 9.34 15.08 -7.51
N TRP A 27 8.93 14.06 -6.76
CA TRP A 27 9.65 13.57 -5.57
C TRP A 27 10.76 12.58 -5.91
N ILE A 28 10.74 12.00 -7.12
CA ILE A 28 11.68 10.96 -7.54
C ILE A 28 12.87 11.62 -8.23
N PRO A 29 14.12 11.34 -7.81
CA PRO A 29 15.30 11.87 -8.48
C PRO A 29 15.28 11.58 -9.99
N SER A 30 15.60 12.58 -10.82
CA SER A 30 15.67 12.44 -12.28
C SER A 30 16.66 11.37 -12.73
N THR A 31 17.67 11.06 -11.89
CA THR A 31 18.65 9.98 -12.11
C THR A 31 18.08 8.58 -11.91
N THR A 32 16.85 8.44 -11.43
CA THR A 32 16.20 7.15 -11.25
C THR A 32 15.75 6.60 -12.61
N GLU A 33 16.42 5.54 -13.07
CA GLU A 33 16.17 4.94 -14.39
C GLU A 33 14.85 4.17 -14.46
N ARG A 34 14.44 3.51 -13.37
CA ARG A 34 13.21 2.72 -13.30
C ARG A 34 12.44 2.94 -12.01
N VAL A 35 11.13 3.08 -12.14
CA VAL A 35 10.19 3.26 -11.04
C VAL A 35 9.12 2.16 -11.14
N TYR A 36 8.99 1.35 -10.10
CA TYR A 36 7.98 0.30 -10.03
C TYR A 36 6.80 0.73 -9.17
N ALA A 37 5.64 0.94 -9.79
CA ALA A 37 4.39 1.20 -9.09
C ALA A 37 3.66 -0.11 -8.81
N ILE A 38 3.71 -0.59 -7.57
CA ILE A 38 3.00 -1.81 -7.17
C ILE A 38 1.56 -1.45 -6.83
N MET A 39 0.60 -2.00 -7.57
CA MET A 39 -0.82 -1.66 -7.45
C MET A 39 -1.68 -2.89 -7.16
N ASP A 40 -2.73 -2.72 -6.38
CA ASP A 40 -3.77 -3.73 -6.25
C ASP A 40 -4.62 -3.81 -7.53
N ASN A 41 -5.53 -4.79 -7.58
CA ASN A 41 -6.32 -5.04 -8.77
C ASN A 41 -7.67 -4.27 -8.81
N LEU A 42 -7.75 -3.11 -8.16
CA LEU A 42 -8.95 -2.28 -8.19
C LEU A 42 -9.23 -1.76 -9.61
N SER A 43 -10.50 -1.74 -10.02
CA SER A 43 -10.90 -1.38 -11.39
C SER A 43 -10.49 0.05 -11.80
N SER A 44 -10.36 0.96 -10.83
CA SER A 44 -9.88 2.33 -11.05
C SER A 44 -8.44 2.38 -11.56
N HIS A 45 -7.60 1.40 -11.21
CA HIS A 45 -6.19 1.34 -11.63
C HIS A 45 -6.00 0.77 -13.04
N ARG A 46 -7.08 0.37 -13.72
CA ARG A 46 -7.07 -0.11 -15.11
C ARG A 46 -7.74 0.86 -16.07
N THR A 47 -7.96 2.10 -15.64
CA THR A 47 -8.58 3.13 -16.47
C THR A 47 -7.60 3.58 -17.56
N THR A 48 -8.14 4.04 -18.69
CA THR A 48 -7.35 4.53 -19.83
C THR A 48 -6.32 5.58 -19.42
N ASP A 49 -6.67 6.43 -18.46
CA ASP A 49 -5.81 7.53 -17.97
C ASP A 49 -4.53 7.00 -17.33
N VAL A 50 -4.64 5.91 -16.55
CA VAL A 50 -3.50 5.21 -15.94
C VAL A 50 -2.58 4.63 -17.01
N LEU A 51 -3.15 4.04 -18.06
CA LEU A 51 -2.38 3.48 -19.18
C LEU A 51 -1.69 4.58 -20.01
N LEU A 52 -2.38 5.69 -20.29
CA LEU A 52 -1.82 6.84 -21.00
C LEU A 52 -0.66 7.47 -20.23
N LEU A 53 -0.75 7.52 -18.91
CA LEU A 53 0.31 8.09 -18.08
C LEU A 53 1.60 7.26 -18.14
N VAL A 54 1.52 5.93 -18.17
CA VAL A 54 2.70 5.06 -18.39
C VAL A 54 3.38 5.37 -19.72
N LEU A 55 2.61 5.81 -20.74
CA LEU A 55 3.18 6.23 -22.02
C LEU A 55 3.91 7.57 -21.93
N VAL A 56 3.42 8.50 -21.08
CA VAL A 56 4.05 9.82 -20.87
C VAL A 56 5.31 9.70 -20.01
N HIS A 57 5.34 8.74 -19.07
CA HIS A 57 6.43 8.55 -18.13
C HIS A 57 7.11 7.19 -18.36
N PRO A 58 8.02 7.06 -19.35
CA PRO A 58 8.55 5.77 -19.83
C PRO A 58 9.41 5.02 -18.79
N ARG A 59 9.83 5.68 -17.71
CA ARG A 59 10.54 5.05 -16.59
C ARG A 59 9.63 4.36 -15.58
N TRP A 60 8.31 4.54 -15.68
CA TRP A 60 7.34 3.91 -14.79
C TRP A 60 6.88 2.57 -15.33
N GLU A 61 6.99 1.53 -14.49
CA GLU A 61 6.44 0.21 -14.73
C GLU A 61 5.36 -0.08 -13.69
N MET A 62 4.12 -0.29 -14.14
CA MET A 62 3.01 -0.66 -13.25
C MET A 62 2.97 -2.17 -13.06
N VAL A 63 3.12 -2.60 -11.81
CA VAL A 63 3.12 -4.01 -11.42
C VAL A 63 1.85 -4.31 -10.64
N PHE A 64 0.93 -5.02 -11.28
CA PHE A 64 -0.34 -5.41 -10.65
C PHE A 64 -0.19 -6.71 -9.87
N GLN A 65 -0.80 -6.74 -8.68
CA GLN A 65 -0.83 -7.95 -7.87
C GLN A 65 -1.69 -9.04 -8.52
N PRO A 66 -1.31 -10.33 -8.35
CA PRO A 66 -2.16 -11.45 -8.73
C PRO A 66 -3.54 -11.36 -8.09
N LYS A 67 -4.56 -11.82 -8.81
CA LYS A 67 -5.92 -11.92 -8.25
C LYS A 67 -5.89 -12.75 -6.97
N TYR A 68 -6.64 -12.30 -5.96
CA TYR A 68 -6.75 -12.93 -4.64
C TYR A 68 -5.46 -12.96 -3.81
N ALA A 69 -4.49 -12.11 -4.12
CA ALA A 69 -3.24 -12.00 -3.39
C ALA A 69 -3.15 -10.74 -2.51
N ALA A 70 -4.24 -10.38 -1.82
CA ALA A 70 -4.31 -9.20 -0.94
C ALA A 70 -3.21 -9.17 0.15
N TYR A 71 -2.77 -10.36 0.61
CA TYR A 71 -1.66 -10.49 1.55
C TYR A 71 -0.31 -9.96 1.02
N LEU A 72 -0.21 -9.72 -0.29
CA LEU A 72 0.96 -9.09 -0.92
C LEU A 72 0.91 -7.56 -0.82
N ASN A 73 -0.25 -6.97 -0.50
CA ASN A 73 -0.48 -5.53 -0.52
C ASN A 73 0.10 -4.85 0.72
N LEU A 74 1.26 -4.20 0.57
CA LEU A 74 1.97 -3.52 1.65
C LEU A 74 1.21 -2.33 2.22
N ILE A 75 0.22 -1.79 1.50
CA ILE A 75 -0.61 -0.71 2.04
C ILE A 75 -1.52 -1.21 3.18
N GLU A 76 -1.92 -2.48 3.19
CA GLU A 76 -2.79 -3.04 4.23
C GLU A 76 -2.16 -3.05 5.63
N PRO A 77 -0.93 -3.57 5.84
CA PRO A 77 -0.27 -3.47 7.13
C PRO A 77 0.05 -2.02 7.50
N TRP A 78 0.37 -1.16 6.52
CA TRP A 78 0.51 0.28 6.76
C TRP A 78 -0.78 0.90 7.33
N TRP A 79 -1.96 0.58 6.78
CA TRP A 79 -3.24 1.08 7.31
C TRP A 79 -3.48 0.64 8.76
N LYS A 80 -3.06 -0.57 9.12
CA LYS A 80 -3.13 -1.04 10.50
C LYS A 80 -2.26 -0.20 11.42
N ILE A 81 -1.02 0.09 11.00
CA ILE A 81 -0.07 0.94 11.75
C ILE A 81 -0.61 2.35 11.88
N LEU A 82 -1.07 2.95 10.77
CA LEU A 82 -1.64 4.30 10.76
C LEU A 82 -2.81 4.42 11.72
N ARG A 83 -3.77 3.48 11.69
CA ARG A 83 -4.89 3.47 12.65
C ARG A 83 -4.41 3.42 14.09
N SER A 84 -3.38 2.62 14.38
CA SER A 84 -2.82 2.52 15.72
C SER A 84 -2.13 3.79 16.18
N LEU A 85 -1.39 4.48 15.30
CA LEU A 85 -0.62 5.67 15.64
C LEU A 85 -1.48 6.94 15.66
N ALA A 86 -2.35 7.08 14.66
CA ALA A 86 -3.12 8.28 14.41
C ALA A 86 -4.45 8.31 15.16
N LEU A 87 -5.16 7.17 15.25
CA LEU A 87 -6.59 7.17 15.60
C LEU A 87 -6.90 6.43 16.90
N ALA A 88 -6.15 5.38 17.24
CA ALA A 88 -6.48 4.54 18.39
C ALA A 88 -6.49 5.34 19.71
N GLY A 89 -7.61 5.28 20.42
CA GLY A 89 -7.80 5.96 21.70
C GLY A 89 -7.98 7.48 21.62
N ARG A 90 -8.10 8.06 20.42
CA ARG A 90 -8.28 9.51 20.25
C ARG A 90 -9.72 9.84 19.85
N ARG A 91 -10.24 10.93 20.38
CA ARG A 91 -11.47 11.58 19.90
C ARG A 91 -11.06 12.80 19.06
N LEU A 92 -11.42 12.77 17.79
CA LEU A 92 -11.13 13.83 16.82
C LEU A 92 -12.47 14.43 16.40
N GLU A 93 -12.60 15.74 16.48
CA GLU A 93 -13.87 16.45 16.29
C GLU A 93 -13.92 17.28 15.01
N SER A 94 -12.77 17.47 14.34
CA SER A 94 -12.69 18.19 13.08
C SER A 94 -11.88 17.45 12.03
N TRP A 95 -12.09 17.84 10.77
CA TRP A 95 -11.32 17.33 9.64
C TRP A 95 -9.84 17.68 9.76
N GLU A 96 -9.52 18.89 10.21
CA GLU A 96 -8.14 19.34 10.45
C GLU A 96 -7.44 18.46 11.49
N GLN A 97 -8.11 18.13 12.59
CA GLN A 97 -7.55 17.23 13.60
C GLN A 97 -7.26 15.83 13.04
N ILE A 98 -8.08 15.34 12.12
CA ILE A 98 -7.84 14.06 11.43
C ILE A 98 -6.62 14.18 10.50
N ALA A 99 -6.55 15.24 9.70
CA ALA A 99 -5.44 15.47 8.78
C ALA A 99 -4.11 15.59 9.52
N ASP A 100 -4.08 16.36 10.61
CA ASP A 100 -2.90 16.56 11.45
C ASP A 100 -2.48 15.26 12.15
N ALA A 101 -3.44 14.47 12.66
CA ALA A 101 -3.14 13.19 13.27
C ALA A 101 -2.51 12.21 12.26
N ILE A 102 -3.02 12.17 11.03
CA ILE A 102 -2.47 11.35 9.94
C ILE A 102 -1.07 11.85 9.55
N HIS A 103 -0.88 13.17 9.41
CA HIS A 103 0.40 13.75 9.06
C HIS A 103 1.46 13.46 10.14
N CYS A 104 1.18 13.78 11.39
CA CYS A 104 2.09 13.55 12.52
C CYS A 104 2.46 12.08 12.71
N SER A 105 1.49 11.17 12.59
CA SER A 105 1.75 9.73 12.68
C SER A 105 2.57 9.20 11.49
N THR A 106 2.38 9.75 10.30
CA THR A 106 3.19 9.41 9.11
C THR A 106 4.63 9.90 9.27
N VAL A 107 4.84 11.14 9.73
CA VAL A 107 6.16 11.68 10.06
C VAL A 107 6.84 10.83 11.12
N TYR A 108 6.14 10.51 12.21
CA TYR A 108 6.65 9.66 13.28
C TYR A 108 7.07 8.28 12.76
N TRP A 109 6.23 7.63 11.96
CA TRP A 109 6.55 6.32 11.40
C TRP A 109 7.75 6.38 10.46
N ASN A 110 7.85 7.39 9.60
CA ASN A 110 8.98 7.53 8.68
C ASN A 110 10.31 7.71 9.42
N ALA A 111 10.31 8.43 10.55
CA ALA A 111 11.47 8.58 11.42
C ALA A 111 11.86 7.26 12.13
N HIS A 112 10.89 6.39 12.43
CA HIS A 112 11.08 5.12 13.15
C HIS A 112 10.82 3.90 12.25
N ARG A 113 11.08 4.04 10.95
CA ARG A 113 10.61 3.08 9.94
C ARG A 113 11.12 1.67 10.21
N HIS A 114 10.19 0.71 10.20
CA HIS A 114 10.49 -0.71 10.22
C HIS A 114 10.15 -1.32 8.87
N PRO A 115 11.16 -1.70 8.06
CA PRO A 115 10.91 -2.29 6.74
C PRO A 115 10.00 -3.51 6.83
N PHE A 116 9.00 -3.59 5.94
CA PHE A 116 8.18 -4.79 5.81
C PHE A 116 9.03 -5.91 5.20
N VAL A 117 9.28 -6.95 5.98
CA VAL A 117 10.03 -8.12 5.51
C VAL A 117 9.07 -9.07 4.81
N TRP A 118 9.32 -9.30 3.53
CA TRP A 118 8.58 -10.26 2.74
C TRP A 118 9.01 -11.71 3.02
N GLY A 119 8.06 -12.63 2.98
CA GLY A 119 8.31 -14.07 3.07
C GLY A 119 7.85 -14.71 4.38
N LYS A 120 7.94 -16.05 4.45
CA LYS A 120 7.60 -16.80 5.65
C LYS A 120 8.58 -16.44 6.76
N ARG A 121 8.15 -15.65 7.76
CA ARG A 121 8.78 -15.71 9.08
C ARG A 121 8.82 -17.19 9.46
N ARG A 122 10.03 -17.75 9.64
CA ARG A 122 10.15 -19.09 10.24
C ARG A 122 9.44 -18.97 11.58
N ARG A 123 8.23 -19.52 11.69
CA ARG A 123 7.59 -19.71 12.99
C ARG A 123 8.64 -20.47 13.79
N HIS A 124 9.03 -19.96 14.95
CA HIS A 124 9.87 -20.70 15.87
C HIS A 124 9.09 -21.96 16.22
N ARG A 125 9.32 -23.03 15.47
CA ARG A 125 8.71 -24.31 15.73
C ARG A 125 9.57 -24.87 16.86
N PRO A 126 9.04 -25.02 18.09
CA PRO A 126 9.80 -25.70 19.11
C PRO A 126 10.27 -27.03 18.50
N ARG A 127 11.55 -27.32 18.68
CA ARG A 127 12.16 -28.54 18.15
C ARG A 127 11.28 -29.68 18.65
N ARG A 128 10.63 -30.42 17.73
CA ARG A 128 9.86 -31.61 18.12
C ARG A 128 10.86 -32.50 18.86
N SER A 129 10.57 -32.85 20.11
CA SER A 129 11.32 -33.90 20.79
C SER A 129 11.33 -35.10 19.85
N PRO A 130 12.50 -35.68 19.53
CA PRO A 130 12.54 -36.94 18.84
C PRO A 130 11.62 -37.89 19.62
N GLY A 131 10.57 -38.38 18.96
CA GLY A 131 9.77 -39.44 19.56
C GLY A 131 10.76 -40.56 19.90
N ILE A 132 10.74 -41.04 21.14
CA ILE A 132 11.53 -42.20 21.53
C ILE A 132 11.09 -43.31 20.59
N ALA A 133 11.94 -43.67 19.64
CA ALA A 133 11.75 -44.86 18.83
C ALA A 133 11.95 -46.04 19.79
N LEU A 134 10.87 -46.46 20.44
CA LEU A 134 10.84 -47.75 21.11
C LEU A 134 11.00 -48.80 20.00
N LEU A 135 12.16 -49.47 20.00
CA LEU A 135 12.36 -50.63 19.16
C LEU A 135 11.26 -51.66 19.50
N PRO A 136 10.69 -52.34 18.49
CA PRO A 136 9.71 -53.39 18.74
C PRO A 136 10.34 -54.42 19.67
N ARG A 137 9.64 -54.75 20.77
CA ARG A 137 10.08 -55.82 21.67
C ARG A 137 10.03 -57.13 20.88
N GLY A 138 11.18 -57.76 20.70
CA GLY A 138 11.30 -59.05 20.03
C GLY A 138 10.82 -60.19 20.92
N ALA A 139 10.19 -61.17 20.24
CA ALA A 139 9.65 -62.47 20.67
C ALA A 139 8.39 -62.43 21.56
#